data_AF-A0A8T5QXP0-F1
#
_entry.id   AF-A0A8T5QXP0-F1
#
_cell.length_a   1.000
_cell.length_b   1.000
_cell.length_c   1.000
_cell.angle_alpha   90.00
_cell.angle_beta   90.00
_cell.angle_gamma   90.00
#
_symmetry.space_group_name_H-M   'P 1'
#
loop_
_entity.id
_entity.type
_entity.pdbx_description
1 polymer ?
#
loop_
_entity_poly.entity_id
_entity_poly.type
_entity_poly.pdbx_seq_one_letter_code
_entity_poly.pdbx_strand_id
1 'polypeptide(L)'
;MSWYGALFGFIWILIVFLFTNLWYWLGIFFLFPFRDLNMLWILVPIWINFIFTDYFQEKDKTSMGNAITNGAVLLWVGIDWIRLIVNLIADKTLGFSGSLILKIFLCIFIIGYGLFIIIEGIKGKEFVHFIGRVRETSYVLLVFTPIVYGVVDLTFKYFLTVLVFAPVFYYFFEMIDRITPNIVHESSDGYDNDTSSSSNSDDDFKF
;
A
#
# COMPACT_ATOMS: atom_id res chain seq x y z
N MET A 1 -19.47 -37.59 -24.49
CA MET A 1 -18.94 -37.03 -23.22
C MET A 1 -20.08 -36.27 -22.56
N SER A 2 -20.49 -36.60 -21.32
CA SER A 2 -21.62 -35.92 -20.69
C SER A 2 -21.22 -34.51 -20.25
N TRP A 3 -22.13 -33.54 -20.37
CA TRP A 3 -21.91 -32.16 -19.94
C TRP A 3 -21.44 -32.04 -18.49
N TYR A 4 -21.90 -32.94 -17.62
CA TYR A 4 -21.45 -33.03 -16.22
C TYR A 4 -19.97 -33.36 -16.07
N GLY A 5 -19.42 -34.25 -16.92
CA GLY A 5 -17.99 -34.58 -16.89
C GLY A 5 -17.12 -33.41 -17.34
N ALA A 6 -17.56 -32.66 -18.35
CA ALA A 6 -16.85 -31.46 -18.82
C ALA A 6 -16.88 -30.33 -17.78
N LEU A 7 -18.05 -30.08 -17.17
CA LEU A 7 -18.21 -29.09 -16.11
C LEU A 7 -17.36 -29.43 -14.89
N PHE A 8 -17.40 -30.68 -14.43
CA PHE A 8 -16.59 -31.14 -13.30
C PHE A 8 -15.09 -30.99 -13.58
N GLY A 9 -14.63 -31.39 -14.77
CA GLY A 9 -13.24 -31.23 -15.18
C GLY A 9 -12.80 -29.77 -15.19
N PHE A 10 -13.63 -28.86 -15.71
CA PHE A 10 -13.35 -27.43 -15.71
C PHE A 10 -13.27 -26.86 -14.29
N ILE A 11 -14.23 -27.18 -13.42
CA ILE A 11 -14.24 -26.75 -12.01
C ILE A 11 -12.99 -27.26 -11.29
N TRP A 12 -12.61 -28.52 -11.51
CA TRP A 12 -11.41 -29.09 -10.90
C TRP A 12 -10.13 -28.36 -11.33
N ILE A 13 -9.98 -28.09 -12.63
CA ILE A 13 -8.85 -27.32 -13.16
C ILE A 13 -8.81 -25.92 -12.53
N LEU A 14 -9.96 -25.25 -12.41
CA LEU A 14 -10.08 -23.94 -11.78
C LEU A 14 -9.64 -23.98 -10.31
N ILE A 15 -10.08 -24.99 -9.54
CA ILE A 15 -9.70 -25.16 -8.13
C ILE A 15 -8.18 -25.36 -7.99
N VAL A 16 -7.61 -26.26 -8.79
CA VAL A 16 -6.16 -26.52 -8.77
C VAL A 16 -5.37 -25.27 -9.16
N PHE A 17 -5.86 -24.52 -10.16
CA PHE A 17 -5.26 -23.25 -10.57
C PHE A 17 -5.30 -22.23 -9.43
N LEU A 18 -6.45 -22.03 -8.79
CA LEU A 18 -6.59 -21.09 -7.67
C LEU A 18 -5.70 -21.50 -6.50
N PHE A 19 -5.72 -22.76 -6.10
CA PHE A 19 -4.92 -23.24 -4.97
C PHE A 19 -3.41 -23.11 -5.22
N THR A 20 -2.94 -23.45 -6.43
CA THR A 20 -1.52 -23.33 -6.78
C THR A 20 -1.06 -21.87 -6.80
N ASN A 21 -1.90 -20.96 -7.33
CA ASN A 21 -1.56 -19.54 -7.38
C ASN A 21 -1.74 -18.83 -6.03
N LEU A 22 -2.59 -19.34 -5.12
CA LEU A 22 -2.73 -18.81 -3.76
C LEU A 22 -1.41 -18.91 -2.99
N TRP A 23 -0.74 -20.07 -3.04
CA TRP A 23 0.57 -20.24 -2.39
C TRP A 23 1.65 -19.35 -3.00
N TYR A 24 1.63 -19.20 -4.32
CA TYR A 24 2.53 -18.29 -5.00
C TYR A 24 2.28 -16.84 -4.58
N TRP A 25 1.02 -16.42 -4.50
CA TRP A 25 0.59 -15.10 -4.04
C TRP A 25 1.03 -14.84 -2.59
N LEU A 26 0.75 -15.76 -1.66
CA LEU A 26 1.23 -15.66 -0.28
C LEU A 26 2.76 -15.56 -0.22
N GLY A 27 3.46 -16.29 -1.10
CA GLY A 27 4.90 -16.21 -1.23
C GLY A 27 5.42 -14.80 -1.57
N ILE A 28 4.68 -14.02 -2.37
CA ILE A 28 5.03 -12.63 -2.71
C ILE A 28 5.13 -11.76 -1.46
N PHE A 29 4.19 -11.92 -0.53
CA PHE A 29 4.11 -11.09 0.68
C PHE A 29 4.93 -11.63 1.84
N PHE A 30 5.07 -12.94 1.99
CA PHE A 30 5.61 -13.52 3.23
C PHE A 30 6.87 -14.35 3.05
N LEU A 31 7.26 -14.70 1.82
CA LEU A 31 8.43 -15.55 1.57
C LEU A 31 9.52 -14.82 0.79
N PHE A 32 9.17 -14.19 -0.32
CA PHE A 32 10.12 -13.50 -1.20
C PHE A 32 10.87 -12.36 -0.51
N PRO A 33 10.25 -11.55 0.37
CA PRO A 33 10.95 -10.53 1.17
C PRO A 33 12.18 -11.05 1.91
N PHE A 34 12.17 -12.31 2.33
CA PHE A 34 13.26 -12.93 3.10
C PHE A 34 14.38 -13.52 2.23
N ARG A 35 14.27 -13.43 0.90
CA ARG A 35 15.32 -13.87 -0.03
C ARG A 35 16.40 -12.83 -0.27
N ASP A 36 16.13 -11.56 0.03
CA ASP A 36 17.07 -10.45 -0.13
C ASP A 36 16.95 -9.49 1.07
N LEU A 37 18.06 -9.28 1.79
CA LEU A 37 18.06 -8.46 3.01
C LEU A 37 17.86 -6.96 2.72
N ASN A 38 18.30 -6.47 1.55
CA ASN A 38 18.10 -5.08 1.18
C ASN A 38 16.62 -4.80 0.93
N MET A 39 15.92 -5.72 0.27
CA MET A 39 14.47 -5.67 0.10
C MET A 39 13.75 -5.75 1.44
N LEU A 40 14.16 -6.64 2.34
CA LEU A 40 13.55 -6.74 3.66
C LEU A 40 13.62 -5.42 4.42
N TRP A 41 14.74 -4.70 4.30
CA TRP A 41 14.96 -3.42 4.98
C TRP A 41 13.95 -2.33 4.55
N ILE A 42 13.52 -2.32 3.29
CA ILE A 42 12.49 -1.38 2.83
C ILE A 42 11.07 -1.91 3.11
N LEU A 43 10.86 -3.23 3.10
CA LEU A 43 9.53 -3.83 3.30
C LEU A 43 9.07 -3.85 4.76
N VAL A 44 9.97 -4.03 5.73
CA VAL A 44 9.60 -4.04 7.15
C VAL A 44 8.94 -2.72 7.59
N PRO A 45 9.50 -1.54 7.30
CA PRO A 45 8.83 -0.27 7.58
C PRO A 45 7.49 -0.12 6.87
N ILE A 46 7.35 -0.64 5.63
CA ILE A 46 6.08 -0.61 4.90
C ILE A 46 5.03 -1.46 5.61
N TRP A 47 5.37 -2.68 6.06
CA TRP A 47 4.45 -3.52 6.83
C TRP A 47 4.04 -2.88 8.15
N ILE A 48 5.00 -2.31 8.87
CA ILE A 48 4.71 -1.63 10.14
C ILE A 48 3.77 -0.46 9.87
N ASN A 49 4.12 0.43 8.93
CA ASN A 49 3.25 1.56 8.58
C ASN A 49 1.86 1.09 8.14
N PHE A 50 1.78 0.06 7.30
CA PHE A 50 0.54 -0.53 6.86
C PHE A 50 -0.33 -1.01 8.03
N ILE A 51 0.21 -1.89 8.88
CA ILE A 51 -0.56 -2.47 9.98
C ILE A 51 -1.01 -1.40 10.95
N PHE A 52 -0.12 -0.49 11.35
CA PHE A 52 -0.45 0.52 12.34
C PHE A 52 -1.41 1.58 11.80
N THR A 53 -1.16 2.08 10.59
CA THR A 53 -2.00 3.14 10.01
C THR A 53 -3.37 2.59 9.61
N ASP A 54 -3.46 1.39 9.03
CA ASP A 54 -4.75 0.81 8.62
C ASP A 54 -5.61 0.52 9.85
N TYR A 55 -5.00 -0.08 10.89
CA TYR A 55 -5.71 -0.51 12.09
C TYR A 55 -6.08 0.63 13.04
N PHE A 56 -5.13 1.53 13.32
CA PHE A 56 -5.31 2.57 14.35
C PHE A 56 -5.73 3.92 13.80
N GLN A 57 -5.60 4.18 12.49
CA GLN A 57 -5.82 5.53 11.95
C GLN A 57 -6.81 5.58 10.78
N GLU A 58 -6.87 4.55 9.93
CA GLU A 58 -7.65 4.57 8.68
C GLU A 58 -8.77 3.53 8.62
N LYS A 59 -9.15 2.96 9.78
CA LYS A 59 -10.12 1.88 9.87
C LYS A 59 -11.45 2.20 9.16
N ASP A 60 -11.99 3.39 9.41
CA ASP A 60 -13.25 3.84 8.80
C ASP A 60 -13.04 4.73 7.57
N LYS A 61 -12.12 5.70 7.66
CA LYS A 61 -11.77 6.61 6.56
C LYS A 61 -10.35 7.13 6.71
N THR A 62 -9.62 7.19 5.59
CA THR A 62 -8.32 7.87 5.50
C THR A 62 -8.49 9.36 5.75
N SER A 63 -7.74 9.97 6.67
CA SER A 63 -7.69 11.43 6.77
C SER A 63 -6.86 12.04 5.63
N MET A 64 -7.04 13.32 5.31
CA MET A 64 -6.24 13.95 4.24
C MET A 64 -4.75 13.98 4.60
N GLY A 65 -4.44 14.24 5.88
CA GLY A 65 -3.06 14.20 6.39
C GLY A 65 -2.43 12.82 6.23
N ASN A 66 -3.16 11.75 6.55
CA ASN A 66 -2.66 10.38 6.39
C ASN A 66 -2.45 10.03 4.92
N ALA A 67 -3.37 10.41 4.03
CA ALA A 67 -3.20 10.18 2.60
C ALA A 67 -1.92 10.85 2.06
N ILE A 68 -1.66 12.10 2.44
CA ILE A 68 -0.43 12.82 2.06
C ILE A 68 0.81 12.11 2.63
N THR A 69 0.77 11.68 3.89
CA THR A 69 1.87 10.92 4.52
C THR A 69 2.12 9.59 3.80
N ASN A 70 1.09 8.84 3.41
CA ASN A 70 1.23 7.63 2.61
C ASN A 70 1.83 7.94 1.22
N GLY A 71 1.47 9.07 0.63
CA GLY A 71 2.13 9.60 -0.57
C GLY A 71 3.63 9.84 -0.37
N ALA A 72 4.04 10.36 0.78
CA ALA A 72 5.44 10.55 1.12
C ALA A 72 6.19 9.20 1.30
N VAL A 73 5.54 8.17 1.85
CA VAL A 73 6.09 6.81 1.91
C VAL A 73 6.36 6.27 0.51
N LEU A 74 5.45 6.47 -0.46
CA LEU A 74 5.69 6.09 -1.86
C LEU A 74 6.94 6.79 -2.42
N LEU A 75 7.11 8.10 -2.16
CA LEU A 75 8.30 8.83 -2.61
C LEU A 75 9.58 8.27 -2.02
N TRP A 76 9.58 7.97 -0.72
CA TRP A 76 10.73 7.37 -0.03
C TRP A 76 11.14 6.04 -0.66
N VAL A 77 10.17 5.16 -0.91
CA VAL A 77 10.43 3.87 -1.56
C VAL A 77 10.90 4.05 -3.00
N GLY A 78 10.34 5.01 -3.73
CA GLY A 78 10.83 5.39 -5.06
C GLY A 78 12.30 5.82 -5.06
N ILE A 79 12.71 6.65 -4.09
CA ILE A 79 14.12 7.06 -3.92
C ILE A 79 15.02 5.86 -3.61
N ASP A 80 14.57 4.95 -2.74
CA ASP A 80 15.30 3.71 -2.45
C ASP A 80 15.49 2.83 -3.69
N TRP A 81 14.48 2.76 -4.56
CA TRP A 81 14.58 2.04 -5.83
C TRP A 81 15.56 2.70 -6.79
N ILE A 82 15.62 4.04 -6.85
CA ILE A 82 16.67 4.75 -7.62
C ILE A 82 18.04 4.36 -7.09
N ARG A 83 18.25 4.43 -5.76
CA ARG A 83 19.51 4.06 -5.10
C ARG A 83 19.93 2.64 -5.49
N LEU A 84 19.00 1.67 -5.43
CA LEU A 84 19.25 0.30 -5.83
C LEU A 84 19.68 0.21 -7.31
N ILE A 85 18.93 0.83 -8.22
CA ILE A 85 19.22 0.78 -9.67
C ILE A 85 20.60 1.39 -9.96
N VAL A 86 20.93 2.53 -9.35
CA VAL A 86 22.24 3.18 -9.51
C VAL A 86 23.36 2.26 -9.04
N ASN A 87 23.22 1.62 -7.88
CA ASN A 87 24.21 0.67 -7.37
C ASN A 87 24.39 -0.52 -8.32
N LEU A 88 23.30 -1.09 -8.82
CA LEU A 88 23.36 -2.22 -9.77
C LEU A 88 24.05 -1.86 -11.09
N ILE A 89 23.87 -0.63 -11.58
CA ILE A 89 24.58 -0.11 -12.76
C ILE A 89 26.06 0.11 -12.44
N ALA A 90 26.38 0.71 -11.30
CA ALA A 90 27.75 1.00 -10.87
C ALA A 90 28.57 -0.29 -10.69
N ASP A 91 27.96 -1.33 -10.12
CA ASP A 91 28.56 -2.64 -9.91
C ASP A 91 28.65 -3.48 -11.21
N LYS A 92 28.16 -2.95 -12.34
CA LYS A 92 28.10 -3.61 -13.65
C LYS A 92 27.31 -4.93 -13.64
N THR A 93 26.46 -5.13 -12.63
CA THR A 93 25.58 -6.30 -12.52
C THR A 93 24.36 -6.18 -13.43
N LEU A 94 24.01 -4.95 -13.80
CA LEU A 94 22.82 -4.65 -14.58
C LEU A 94 23.20 -3.82 -15.82
N GLY A 95 23.21 -4.49 -16.98
CA GLY A 95 23.43 -3.86 -18.28
C GLY A 95 22.14 -3.29 -18.90
N PHE A 96 22.30 -2.56 -20.01
CA PHE A 96 21.16 -2.04 -20.76
C PHE A 96 20.28 -3.19 -21.28
N SER A 97 19.12 -3.37 -20.66
CA SER A 97 18.24 -4.52 -20.85
C SER A 97 16.78 -4.12 -20.62
N GLY A 98 15.84 -4.95 -21.09
CA GLY A 98 14.41 -4.75 -20.80
C GLY A 98 14.11 -4.73 -19.29
N SER A 99 14.87 -5.47 -18.48
CA SER A 99 14.75 -5.45 -17.01
C SER A 99 15.09 -4.09 -16.43
N LEU A 100 16.15 -3.43 -16.92
CA LEU A 100 16.49 -2.06 -16.50
C LEU A 100 15.35 -1.08 -16.82
N ILE A 101 14.84 -1.14 -18.05
CA ILE A 101 13.77 -0.25 -18.52
C ILE A 101 12.52 -0.43 -17.65
N LEU A 102 12.15 -1.67 -17.34
CA LEU A 102 11.03 -1.97 -16.45
C LEU A 102 11.24 -1.40 -15.04
N LYS A 103 12.43 -1.58 -14.45
CA LYS A 103 12.74 -1.06 -13.12
C LYS A 103 12.67 0.46 -13.08
N ILE A 104 13.21 1.15 -14.09
CA ILE A 104 13.12 2.61 -14.23
C ILE A 104 11.66 3.05 -14.37
N PHE A 105 10.87 2.37 -15.20
CA PHE A 105 9.46 2.67 -15.38
C PHE A 105 8.67 2.54 -14.07
N LEU A 106 8.85 1.44 -13.33
CA LEU A 106 8.20 1.24 -12.03
C LEU A 106 8.61 2.30 -11.01
N CYS A 107 9.88 2.71 -11.04
CA CYS A 107 10.38 3.79 -10.19
C CYS A 107 9.70 5.14 -10.49
N ILE A 108 9.64 5.52 -11.77
CA ILE A 108 8.94 6.75 -12.20
C ILE A 108 7.46 6.66 -11.84
N PHE A 109 6.83 5.50 -12.01
CA PHE A 109 5.44 5.27 -11.65
C PHE A 109 5.19 5.50 -10.16
N ILE A 110 5.99 4.91 -9.27
CA ILE A 110 5.81 5.07 -7.81
C ILE A 110 6.06 6.51 -7.35
N ILE A 111 7.10 7.16 -7.88
CA ILE A 111 7.38 8.57 -7.57
C ILE A 111 6.24 9.46 -8.07
N GLY A 112 5.81 9.27 -9.32
CA GLY A 112 4.69 9.99 -9.90
C GLY A 112 3.40 9.79 -9.10
N TYR A 113 3.15 8.56 -8.64
CA TYR A 113 2.00 8.22 -7.83
C TYR A 113 2.02 8.92 -6.45
N GLY A 114 3.17 8.91 -5.77
CA GLY A 114 3.35 9.62 -4.50
C GLY A 114 3.18 11.14 -4.65
N LEU A 115 3.79 11.73 -5.68
CA LEU A 115 3.66 13.16 -5.98
C LEU A 115 2.21 13.53 -6.28
N PHE A 116 1.51 12.69 -7.06
CA PHE A 116 0.11 12.90 -7.39
C PHE A 116 -0.78 12.92 -6.14
N ILE A 117 -0.62 11.95 -5.24
CA ILE A 117 -1.36 11.91 -3.97
C ILE A 117 -1.10 13.18 -3.14
N ILE A 118 0.17 13.59 -3.00
CA ILE A 118 0.54 14.77 -2.22
C ILE A 118 -0.06 16.05 -2.83
N ILE A 119 0.11 16.26 -4.14
CA ILE A 119 -0.35 17.46 -4.83
C ILE A 119 -1.88 17.57 -4.75
N GLU A 120 -2.58 16.48 -5.02
CA GLU A 120 -4.05 16.47 -5.00
C GLU A 120 -4.60 16.51 -3.57
N GLY A 121 -3.85 15.96 -2.60
CA GLY A 121 -4.16 16.03 -1.18
C GLY A 121 -4.07 17.46 -0.65
N ILE A 122 -3.02 18.20 -1.02
CA ILE A 122 -2.89 19.64 -0.70
C ILE A 122 -4.05 20.45 -1.29
N LYS A 123 -4.56 20.05 -2.47
CA LYS A 123 -5.72 20.68 -3.11
C LYS A 123 -7.06 20.32 -2.47
N GLY A 124 -7.11 19.44 -1.46
CA GLY A 124 -8.36 19.10 -0.78
C GLY A 124 -9.28 18.17 -1.56
N LYS A 125 -8.78 17.38 -2.54
CA LYS A 125 -9.66 16.55 -3.38
C LYS A 125 -10.11 15.26 -2.70
N GLU A 126 -11.41 15.02 -2.66
CA GLU A 126 -12.01 13.87 -1.97
C GLU A 126 -11.52 12.49 -2.45
N PHE A 127 -11.22 12.32 -3.75
CA PHE A 127 -10.77 11.01 -4.25
C PHE A 127 -9.41 10.57 -3.66
N VAL A 128 -8.64 11.51 -3.11
CA VAL A 128 -7.34 11.23 -2.47
C VAL A 128 -7.51 10.36 -1.23
N HIS A 129 -8.65 10.43 -0.55
CA HIS A 129 -8.97 9.54 0.56
C HIS A 129 -9.00 8.06 0.14
N PHE A 130 -9.38 7.78 -1.11
CA PHE A 130 -9.42 6.43 -1.65
C PHE A 130 -8.04 5.98 -2.11
N ILE A 131 -7.42 6.69 -3.06
CA ILE A 131 -6.14 6.27 -3.64
C ILE A 131 -4.97 6.38 -2.66
N GLY A 132 -5.02 7.33 -1.73
CA GLY A 132 -3.98 7.58 -0.74
C GLY A 132 -4.12 6.73 0.52
N ARG A 133 -5.13 5.85 0.60
CA ARG A 133 -5.30 4.92 1.72
C ARG A 133 -4.06 4.03 1.86
N VAL A 134 -3.63 3.78 3.09
CA VAL A 134 -2.42 3.02 3.38
C VAL A 134 -2.49 1.59 2.82
N ARG A 135 -3.69 0.99 2.81
CA ARG A 135 -3.94 -0.34 2.25
C ARG A 135 -3.63 -0.39 0.74
N GLU A 136 -4.07 0.62 -0.01
CA GLU A 136 -3.83 0.72 -1.46
C GLU A 136 -2.36 0.94 -1.76
N THR A 137 -1.77 1.94 -1.10
CA THR A 137 -0.36 2.31 -1.31
C THR A 137 0.58 1.18 -0.91
N SER A 138 0.33 0.51 0.23
CA SER A 138 1.13 -0.62 0.70
C SER A 138 0.99 -1.84 -0.20
N TYR A 139 -0.22 -2.15 -0.70
CA TYR A 139 -0.41 -3.26 -1.64
C TYR A 139 0.43 -3.06 -2.90
N VAL A 140 0.36 -1.86 -3.49
CA VAL A 140 1.17 -1.48 -4.67
C VAL A 140 2.66 -1.67 -4.40
N LEU A 141 3.15 -1.18 -3.26
CA LEU A 141 4.57 -1.31 -2.88
C LEU A 141 4.99 -2.77 -2.68
N LEU A 142 4.18 -3.56 -1.98
CA LEU A 142 4.45 -4.97 -1.70
C LEU A 142 4.50 -5.83 -2.97
N VAL A 143 3.66 -5.50 -3.95
CA VAL A 143 3.63 -6.17 -5.25
C VAL A 143 4.83 -5.81 -6.12
N PHE A 144 5.23 -4.53 -6.16
CA PHE A 144 6.27 -4.11 -7.12
C PHE A 144 7.69 -4.20 -6.57
N THR A 145 7.88 -4.15 -5.25
CA THR A 145 9.22 -4.22 -4.65
C THR A 145 9.99 -5.49 -5.05
N PRO A 146 9.41 -6.71 -5.00
CA PRO A 146 10.13 -7.93 -5.41
C PRO A 146 10.59 -7.91 -6.88
N ILE A 147 9.86 -7.21 -7.76
CA ILE A 147 10.24 -7.05 -9.17
C ILE A 147 11.44 -6.10 -9.30
N VAL A 148 11.40 -4.99 -8.57
CA VAL A 148 12.48 -3.99 -8.60
C VAL A 148 13.76 -4.53 -7.98
N TYR A 149 13.65 -5.35 -6.94
CA TYR A 149 14.78 -6.07 -6.35
C TYR A 149 15.23 -7.32 -7.14
N GLY A 150 14.50 -7.70 -8.19
CA GLY A 150 14.87 -8.83 -9.05
C GLY A 150 14.70 -10.19 -8.38
N VAL A 151 13.90 -10.28 -7.32
CA VAL A 151 13.54 -11.54 -6.68
C VAL A 151 12.45 -12.28 -7.47
N VAL A 152 11.65 -11.54 -8.24
CA VAL A 152 10.61 -12.09 -9.12
C VAL A 152 10.59 -11.34 -10.45
N ASP A 153 10.37 -12.06 -11.54
CA ASP A 153 10.15 -11.46 -12.86
C ASP A 153 8.68 -11.11 -13.08
N LEU A 154 8.43 -9.99 -13.77
CA LEU A 154 7.09 -9.61 -14.21
C LEU A 154 6.64 -10.51 -15.37
N THR A 155 6.16 -11.69 -15.03
CA THR A 155 5.56 -12.64 -15.97
C THR A 155 4.04 -12.44 -16.03
N PHE A 156 3.41 -12.95 -17.10
CA PHE A 156 1.94 -12.96 -17.19
C PHE A 156 1.29 -13.70 -16.01
N LYS A 157 1.93 -14.79 -15.53
CA LYS A 157 1.49 -15.51 -14.34
C LYS A 157 1.52 -14.62 -13.09
N TYR A 158 2.61 -13.87 -12.89
CA TYR A 158 2.73 -12.95 -11.77
C TYR A 158 1.61 -11.90 -11.78
N PHE A 159 1.46 -11.22 -12.92
CA PHE A 159 0.44 -10.20 -13.10
C PHE A 159 -0.97 -10.74 -12.85
N LEU A 160 -1.31 -11.88 -13.46
CA LEU A 160 -2.62 -12.51 -13.28
C LEU A 160 -2.86 -12.94 -11.83
N THR A 161 -1.83 -13.46 -11.16
CA THR A 161 -1.93 -13.87 -9.75
C THR A 161 -2.23 -12.67 -8.85
N VAL A 162 -1.46 -11.59 -8.98
CA VAL A 162 -1.67 -10.36 -8.19
C VAL A 162 -3.06 -9.78 -8.46
N LEU A 163 -3.52 -9.78 -9.71
CA LEU A 163 -4.83 -9.24 -10.07
C LEU A 163 -5.99 -10.07 -9.50
N VAL A 164 -5.93 -11.39 -9.65
CA VAL A 164 -6.99 -12.32 -9.19
C VAL A 164 -7.08 -12.35 -7.66
N PHE A 165 -5.96 -12.25 -6.96
CA PHE A 165 -5.93 -12.28 -5.49
C PHE A 165 -5.96 -10.91 -4.83
N ALA A 166 -5.98 -9.81 -5.58
CA ALA A 166 -6.19 -8.47 -5.01
C ALA A 166 -7.50 -8.42 -4.19
N PRO A 167 -8.68 -8.84 -4.70
CA PRO A 167 -9.91 -8.84 -3.88
C PRO A 167 -9.79 -9.66 -2.60
N VAL A 168 -9.03 -10.76 -2.62
CA VAL A 168 -8.80 -11.61 -1.45
C VAL A 168 -7.97 -10.86 -0.39
N PHE A 169 -6.96 -10.11 -0.81
CA PHE A 169 -6.20 -9.21 0.06
C PHE A 169 -7.11 -8.22 0.79
N TYR A 170 -7.90 -7.46 0.03
CA TYR A 170 -8.79 -6.44 0.61
C TYR A 170 -9.84 -7.04 1.53
N TYR A 171 -10.45 -8.15 1.12
CA TYR A 171 -11.45 -8.85 1.92
C TYR A 171 -10.87 -9.36 3.24
N PHE A 172 -9.64 -9.88 3.22
CA PHE A 172 -8.98 -10.39 4.42
C PHE A 172 -8.73 -9.28 5.45
N PHE A 173 -8.19 -8.13 5.05
CA PHE A 173 -7.95 -7.01 5.97
C PHE A 173 -9.25 -6.35 6.44
N GLU A 174 -10.24 -6.24 5.55
CA GLU A 174 -11.58 -5.80 5.91
C GLU A 174 -12.23 -6.71 6.98
N MET A 175 -12.00 -8.04 6.90
CA MET A 175 -12.45 -8.97 7.94
C MET A 175 -11.72 -8.75 9.28
N ILE A 176 -10.41 -8.50 9.26
CA ILE A 176 -9.63 -8.21 10.47
C ILE A 176 -10.17 -6.94 11.15
N ASP A 177 -10.42 -5.88 10.39
CA ASP A 177 -10.96 -4.63 10.92
C ASP A 177 -12.32 -4.82 11.58
N ARG A 178 -13.19 -5.66 10.99
CA ARG A 178 -14.52 -5.95 11.56
C ARG A 178 -14.49 -6.74 12.86
N ILE A 179 -13.49 -7.61 13.02
CA ILE A 179 -13.34 -8.46 14.22
C ILE A 179 -12.73 -7.67 15.39
N THR A 180 -11.94 -6.66 15.07
CA THR A 180 -11.14 -5.93 16.03
C THR A 180 -11.89 -4.71 16.58
N PRO A 181 -11.65 -4.33 17.85
CA PRO A 181 -12.36 -3.19 18.46
C PRO A 181 -11.92 -1.85 17.84
N ASN A 182 -12.81 -0.86 17.84
CA ASN A 182 -12.47 0.51 17.46
C ASN A 182 -11.81 1.20 18.65
N ILE A 183 -10.51 1.47 18.54
CA ILE A 183 -9.71 2.12 19.61
C ILE A 183 -9.73 3.66 19.46
N VAL A 184 -10.31 4.18 18.37
CA VAL A 184 -10.13 5.58 17.91
C VAL A 184 -11.06 6.60 18.59
N HIS A 185 -11.99 6.18 19.47
CA HIS A 185 -13.06 7.07 19.96
C HIS A 185 -12.95 7.57 21.42
N GLU A 186 -11.78 7.54 22.06
CA GLU A 186 -11.69 7.96 23.48
C GLU A 186 -11.34 9.44 23.75
N SER A 187 -11.14 10.32 22.76
CA SER A 187 -10.56 11.64 23.07
C SER A 187 -11.09 12.86 22.31
N SER A 188 -12.35 12.90 21.89
CA SER A 188 -12.94 14.11 21.28
C SER A 188 -14.33 14.52 21.76
N ASP A 189 -14.99 13.74 22.62
CA ASP A 189 -16.31 14.12 23.17
C ASP A 189 -16.20 14.92 24.49
N GLY A 190 -15.00 15.30 24.91
CA GLY A 190 -14.74 15.91 26.22
C GLY A 190 -14.34 17.40 26.24
N TYR A 191 -14.25 18.08 25.09
CA TYR A 191 -13.67 19.44 25.01
C TYR A 191 -14.57 20.53 24.41
N ASP A 192 -15.87 20.29 24.26
CA ASP A 192 -16.81 21.28 23.68
C ASP A 192 -17.80 21.88 24.68
N ASN A 193 -17.50 21.88 25.99
CA ASN A 193 -18.45 22.36 27.01
C ASN A 193 -17.91 23.32 28.08
N ASP A 194 -16.95 24.20 27.76
CA ASP A 194 -16.48 25.20 28.75
C ASP A 194 -16.09 26.60 28.20
N THR A 195 -16.57 27.01 27.03
CA THR A 195 -16.34 28.38 26.49
C THR A 195 -17.58 29.26 26.45
N SER A 196 -18.57 29.00 27.31
CA SER A 196 -19.76 29.86 27.45
C SER A 196 -20.04 30.28 28.90
N SER A 197 -19.01 30.76 29.62
CA SER A 197 -19.22 31.58 30.82
C SER A 197 -17.92 32.19 31.37
N SER A 198 -17.52 33.36 30.88
CA SER A 198 -16.94 34.46 31.68
C SER A 198 -16.81 35.68 30.78
N SER A 199 -17.79 36.59 30.82
CA SER A 199 -17.82 37.79 31.67
C SER A 199 -17.30 39.02 30.92
N ASN A 200 -18.28 39.82 30.48
CA ASN A 200 -18.22 41.27 30.46
C ASN A 200 -17.37 41.80 31.62
N SER A 201 -16.34 42.57 31.30
CA SER A 201 -15.95 43.74 32.10
C SER A 201 -15.11 44.65 31.21
N ASP A 202 -15.70 45.81 30.96
CA ASP A 202 -15.08 47.10 30.66
C ASP A 202 -13.56 47.16 30.90
N ASP A 203 -12.81 47.68 29.94
CA ASP A 203 -11.79 48.67 30.29
C ASP A 203 -11.57 49.65 29.13
N ASP A 204 -12.00 50.86 29.44
CA ASP A 204 -11.76 52.14 28.79
C ASP A 204 -10.27 52.49 28.95
N PHE A 205 -9.51 52.56 27.84
CA PHE A 205 -8.22 53.26 27.86
C PHE A 205 -8.07 54.15 26.63
N LYS A 206 -8.39 55.43 26.87
CA LYS A 206 -7.87 56.58 26.12
C LYS A 206 -6.40 56.80 26.47
N PHE A 207 -5.58 57.02 25.46
CA PHE A 207 -4.63 58.15 25.38
C PHE A 207 -4.52 58.59 23.92
#